data_AF-A0A955N746-F1
#
_entry.id   AF-A0A955N746-F1
#
_cell.length_a   1.000
_cell.length_b   1.000
_cell.length_c   1.000
_cell.angle_alpha   90.00
_cell.angle_beta   90.00
_cell.angle_gamma   90.00
#
_symmetry.space_group_name_H-M   'P 1'
#
loop_
_entity.id
_entity.type
_entity.pdbx_description
1 polymer ?
#
loop_
_entity_poly.entity_id
_entity_poly.type
_entity_poly.pdbx_seq_one_letter_code
_entity_poly.pdbx_strand_id
1 'polypeptide(L)'
;MTSNLSVSTRFKYILVGLLSVVFLGCQGFQPKLPGELAMEDQDFLGIWNAYNRCMDGSDINHMRSNLQVLASAPKPISLDDSPIPVPTFLKKLSSARRSRLAVDPGAMAASCSIHLAEVAQLSSDWPTALRTFQSILKDYPEPQYAFYVTKANQAIEQFTTIRPVSLSAQETLVR
;
A
#
# COMPACT_ATOMS: atom_id res chain seq x y z
N MET A 1 26.56 23.12 61.53
CA MET A 1 26.36 23.47 60.11
C MET A 1 26.89 22.34 59.23
N THR A 2 26.13 21.25 59.01
CA THR A 2 26.58 20.12 58.16
C THR A 2 25.44 19.44 57.37
N SER A 3 24.21 19.95 57.44
CA SER A 3 23.03 19.34 56.81
C SER A 3 22.84 19.67 55.33
N ASN A 4 23.44 20.75 54.82
CA ASN A 4 23.17 21.25 53.46
C ASN A 4 23.96 20.54 52.34
N LEU A 5 25.09 19.90 52.66
CA LEU A 5 25.91 19.21 51.64
C LEU A 5 25.29 17.89 51.18
N SER A 6 24.58 17.17 52.05
CA SER A 6 23.99 15.85 51.75
C SER A 6 22.79 15.93 50.80
N VAL A 7 22.01 17.01 50.89
CA VAL A 7 20.80 17.23 50.08
C VAL A 7 21.16 17.52 48.62
N SER A 8 22.22 18.30 48.38
CA SER A 8 22.67 18.64 47.02
C SER A 8 23.14 17.42 46.23
N THR A 9 23.84 16.49 46.88
CA THR A 9 24.35 15.28 46.22
C THR A 9 23.22 14.31 45.89
N ARG A 10 22.25 14.12 46.81
CA ARG A 10 21.06 13.29 46.54
C ARG A 10 20.18 13.86 45.43
N PHE A 11 20.03 15.19 45.36
CA PHE A 11 19.27 15.85 44.30
C PHE A 11 19.93 15.67 42.91
N LYS A 12 21.27 15.72 42.85
CA LYS A 12 22.02 15.43 41.61
C LYS A 12 21.81 14.00 41.11
N TYR A 13 21.84 13.00 42.00
CA TYR A 13 21.60 11.61 41.60
C TYR A 13 20.16 11.36 41.15
N ILE A 14 19.17 12.00 41.78
CA ILE A 14 17.76 11.93 41.35
C ILE A 14 17.62 12.58 39.97
N LEU A 15 18.22 13.74 39.74
CA LEU A 15 18.19 14.42 38.44
C LEU A 15 18.83 13.57 37.33
N VAL A 16 19.99 12.96 37.60
CA VAL A 16 20.68 12.08 36.65
C VAL A 16 19.88 10.80 36.38
N GLY A 17 19.25 10.22 37.40
CA GLY A 17 18.38 9.05 37.25
C GLY A 17 17.10 9.35 36.47
N LEU A 18 16.54 10.55 36.63
CA LEU A 18 15.34 10.97 35.90
C LEU A 18 15.68 11.31 34.44
N LEU A 19 16.86 11.88 34.17
CA LEU A 19 17.35 12.14 32.82
C LEU A 19 17.59 10.83 32.04
N SER A 20 18.17 9.81 32.68
CA SER A 20 18.48 8.53 32.01
C SER A 20 17.23 7.73 31.62
N VAL A 21 16.16 7.80 32.41
CA VAL A 21 14.86 7.18 32.06
C VAL A 21 14.23 7.84 30.83
N VAL A 22 14.36 9.17 30.69
CA VAL A 22 13.86 9.90 29.51
C VAL A 22 14.67 9.55 28.25
N PHE A 23 15.99 9.40 28.36
CA PHE A 23 16.84 9.06 27.21
C PHE A 23 16.69 7.62 26.72
N LEU A 24 16.40 6.65 27.61
CA LEU A 24 16.18 5.25 27.23
C LEU A 24 14.80 5.00 26.61
N GLY A 25 13.81 5.85 26.90
CA GLY A 25 12.43 5.67 26.42
C GLY A 25 12.21 5.98 24.93
N CYS A 26 13.01 6.85 24.31
CA CYS A 26 12.72 7.34 22.95
C CYS A 26 13.23 6.43 21.81
N GLN A 27 14.15 5.50 22.05
CA GLN A 27 14.74 4.67 20.99
C GLN A 27 14.28 3.20 21.01
N GLY A 28 13.69 2.72 22.11
CA GLY A 28 13.28 1.32 22.24
C GLY A 28 12.06 0.90 21.40
N PHE A 29 11.29 1.87 20.88
CA PHE A 29 10.05 1.63 20.13
C PHE A 29 10.16 1.96 18.64
N GLN A 30 11.37 1.98 18.08
CA GLN A 30 11.51 2.04 16.63
C GLN A 30 11.15 0.68 16.04
N PRO A 31 10.07 0.59 15.25
CA PRO A 31 9.69 -0.63 14.59
C PRO A 31 10.70 -0.96 13.52
N LYS A 32 11.09 -2.22 13.49
CA LYS A 32 12.15 -2.76 12.62
C LYS A 32 11.57 -3.51 11.41
N LEU A 33 10.25 -3.58 11.28
CA LEU A 33 9.60 -4.29 10.19
C LEU A 33 9.39 -3.35 8.99
N PRO A 34 9.72 -3.81 7.76
CA PRO A 34 9.40 -3.07 6.55
C PRO A 34 7.88 -2.85 6.46
N GLY A 35 7.47 -1.60 6.27
CA GLY A 35 6.05 -1.19 6.23
C GLY A 35 5.45 -0.71 7.56
N GLU A 36 6.19 -0.75 8.67
CA GLU A 36 5.68 -0.33 9.99
C GLU A 36 5.92 1.17 10.29
N LEU A 37 7.06 1.73 9.87
CA LEU A 37 7.32 3.17 9.81
C LEU A 37 8.25 3.46 8.64
N ALA A 38 7.80 4.33 7.72
CA ALA A 38 8.58 4.92 6.64
C ALA A 38 9.40 3.93 5.78
N MET A 39 8.93 3.73 4.55
CA MET A 39 9.72 3.12 3.50
C MET A 39 11.05 3.88 3.31
N GLU A 40 12.15 3.18 3.01
CA GLU A 40 13.42 3.85 2.72
C GLU A 40 13.25 4.82 1.53
N ASP A 41 13.94 5.96 1.56
CA ASP A 41 13.76 7.03 0.56
C ASP A 41 13.94 6.52 -0.88
N GLN A 42 14.87 5.59 -1.09
CA GLN A 42 15.15 5.00 -2.41
C GLN A 42 14.00 4.11 -2.89
N ASP A 43 13.41 3.32 -2.00
CA ASP A 43 12.25 2.46 -2.30
C ASP A 43 11.01 3.30 -2.60
N PHE A 44 10.79 4.36 -1.81
CA PHE A 44 9.69 5.30 -2.05
C PHE A 44 9.82 5.98 -3.42
N LEU A 45 10.99 6.52 -3.74
CA LEU A 45 11.25 7.14 -5.05
C LEU A 45 11.09 6.14 -6.19
N GLY A 46 11.47 4.88 -5.99
CA GLY A 46 11.27 3.80 -6.96
C GLY A 46 9.80 3.58 -7.29
N ILE A 47 8.96 3.45 -6.27
CA ILE A 47 7.50 3.27 -6.41
C ILE A 47 6.85 4.52 -6.99
N TRP A 48 7.23 5.71 -6.52
CA TRP A 48 6.74 6.98 -7.06
C TRP A 48 7.05 7.13 -8.56
N ASN A 49 8.28 6.81 -8.97
CA ASN A 49 8.68 6.86 -10.37
C ASN A 49 7.96 5.81 -11.22
N ALA A 50 7.75 4.60 -10.70
CA ALA A 50 6.96 3.58 -11.38
C ALA A 50 5.51 4.04 -11.58
N TYR A 51 4.90 4.66 -10.56
CA TYR A 51 3.57 5.24 -10.66
C TYR A 51 3.48 6.30 -11.76
N ASN A 52 4.35 7.32 -11.74
CA ASN A 52 4.33 8.38 -12.74
C ASN A 52 4.56 7.83 -14.16
N ARG A 53 5.52 6.93 -14.34
CA ARG A 53 5.75 6.27 -15.64
C ARG A 53 4.56 5.46 -16.12
N CYS A 54 3.80 4.85 -15.21
CA CYS A 54 2.57 4.19 -15.58
C CYS A 54 1.51 5.19 -16.03
N MET A 55 1.28 6.26 -15.26
CA MET A 55 0.24 7.25 -15.54
C MET A 55 0.52 8.06 -16.82
N ASP A 56 1.78 8.36 -17.11
CA ASP A 56 2.19 9.09 -18.33
C ASP A 56 2.36 8.16 -19.55
N GLY A 57 2.36 6.85 -19.32
CA GLY A 57 2.65 5.84 -20.34
C GLY A 57 1.45 5.51 -21.23
N SER A 58 1.77 5.06 -22.44
CA SER A 58 0.80 4.46 -23.39
C SER A 58 1.25 3.10 -23.94
N ASP A 59 2.48 2.67 -23.64
CA ASP A 59 2.96 1.34 -24.00
C ASP A 59 2.53 0.32 -22.94
N ILE A 60 1.65 -0.59 -23.33
CA ILE A 60 1.03 -1.59 -22.43
C ILE A 60 2.09 -2.45 -21.71
N ASN A 61 3.21 -2.79 -22.37
CA ASN A 61 4.23 -3.65 -21.77
C ASN A 61 5.06 -2.90 -20.73
N HIS A 62 5.43 -1.65 -21.02
CA HIS A 62 6.10 -0.78 -20.06
C HIS A 62 5.20 -0.46 -18.88
N MET A 63 3.92 -0.17 -19.12
CA MET A 63 2.94 0.06 -18.04
C MET A 63 2.80 -1.20 -17.17
N ARG A 64 2.74 -2.40 -17.77
CA ARG A 64 2.66 -3.67 -17.02
C ARG A 64 3.90 -3.89 -16.15
N SER A 65 5.08 -3.57 -16.64
CA SER A 65 6.32 -3.65 -15.85
C SER A 65 6.31 -2.69 -14.67
N ASN A 66 5.88 -1.44 -14.88
CA ASN A 66 5.73 -0.48 -13.77
C ASN A 66 4.66 -0.94 -12.78
N LEU A 67 3.54 -1.50 -13.25
CA LEU A 67 2.51 -2.07 -12.38
C LEU A 67 3.04 -3.21 -11.51
N GLN A 68 3.91 -4.07 -12.04
CA GLN A 68 4.54 -5.14 -11.25
C GLN A 68 5.40 -4.58 -10.11
N VAL A 69 6.13 -3.49 -10.36
CA VAL A 69 6.90 -2.78 -9.31
C VAL A 69 5.98 -2.20 -8.23
N LEU A 70 4.84 -1.64 -8.62
CA LEU A 70 3.86 -1.12 -7.67
C LEU A 70 3.20 -2.24 -6.86
N ALA A 71 2.89 -3.37 -7.50
CA ALA A 71 2.26 -4.52 -6.86
C ALA A 71 3.19 -5.26 -5.90
N SER A 72 4.52 -5.16 -6.09
CA SER A 72 5.51 -5.72 -5.16
C SER A 72 5.82 -4.83 -3.97
N ALA A 73 5.22 -3.63 -3.90
CA ALA A 73 5.43 -2.73 -2.78
C ALA A 73 4.90 -3.34 -1.46
N PRO A 74 5.57 -3.07 -0.32
CA PRO A 74 5.11 -3.49 0.99
C PRO A 74 3.67 -3.07 1.26
N LYS A 75 2.80 -4.05 1.53
CA LYS A 75 1.43 -3.79 1.98
C LYS A 75 1.44 -3.33 3.43
N PRO A 76 0.54 -2.41 3.84
CA PRO A 76 0.42 -2.03 5.23
C PRO A 76 0.12 -3.24 6.11
N ILE A 77 0.83 -3.34 7.24
CA ILE A 77 0.70 -4.45 8.19
C ILE A 77 -0.69 -4.38 8.83
N SER A 78 -1.45 -5.47 8.74
CA SER A 78 -2.69 -5.63 9.49
C SER A 78 -2.37 -5.71 10.98
N LEU A 79 -3.22 -5.14 11.84
CA LEU A 79 -3.04 -5.26 13.31
C LEU A 79 -3.17 -6.70 13.80
N ASP A 80 -3.73 -7.58 12.98
CA ASP A 80 -3.75 -9.01 13.28
C ASP A 80 -2.38 -9.66 13.12
N ASP A 81 -1.53 -9.11 12.25
CA ASP A 81 -0.15 -9.53 12.02
C ASP A 81 0.87 -8.69 12.80
N SER A 82 0.40 -7.83 13.72
CA SER A 82 1.26 -7.00 14.55
C SER A 82 2.11 -7.88 15.49
N PRO A 83 3.45 -7.76 15.47
CA PRO A 83 4.32 -8.47 16.42
C PRO A 83 4.12 -7.99 17.87
N ILE A 84 3.48 -6.83 18.06
CA ILE A 84 3.12 -6.30 19.38
C ILE A 84 1.75 -6.86 19.78
N PRO A 85 1.61 -7.45 20.98
CA PRO A 85 0.32 -7.90 21.49
C PRO A 85 -0.59 -6.70 21.77
N VAL A 86 -1.51 -6.44 20.84
CA VAL A 86 -2.51 -5.36 20.97
C VAL A 86 -3.78 -5.91 21.65
N PRO A 87 -4.26 -5.30 22.75
CA PRO A 87 -5.52 -5.66 23.39
C PRO A 87 -6.70 -5.70 22.42
N THR A 88 -7.58 -6.70 22.57
CA THR A 88 -8.71 -6.96 21.66
C THR A 88 -9.68 -5.79 21.51
N PHE A 89 -9.85 -4.96 22.55
CA PHE A 89 -10.70 -3.77 22.46
C PHE A 89 -10.11 -2.72 21.51
N LEU A 90 -8.78 -2.56 21.46
CA LEU A 90 -8.12 -1.67 20.51
C LEU A 90 -8.18 -2.22 19.10
N LYS A 91 -8.00 -3.54 18.91
CA LYS A 91 -8.15 -4.19 17.60
C LYS A 91 -9.51 -3.91 16.97
N LYS A 92 -10.59 -3.99 17.77
CA LYS A 92 -11.96 -3.67 17.33
C LYS A 92 -12.16 -2.20 16.96
N LEU A 93 -11.41 -1.29 17.57
CA LEU A 93 -11.47 0.15 17.31
C LEU A 93 -10.54 0.61 16.18
N SER A 94 -9.54 -0.20 15.83
CA SER A 94 -8.47 0.19 14.91
C SER A 94 -8.54 -0.51 13.55
N SER A 95 -9.75 -0.89 13.08
CA SER A 95 -9.98 -1.60 11.81
C SER A 95 -8.97 -1.19 10.73
N ALA A 96 -8.02 -2.09 10.44
CA ALA A 96 -6.82 -1.84 9.63
C ALA A 96 -6.08 -0.54 9.99
N ARG A 97 -4.90 -0.63 10.62
CA ARG A 97 -4.01 0.52 10.74
C ARG A 97 -3.66 0.94 9.32
N ARG A 98 -4.27 2.03 8.83
CA ARG A 98 -3.94 2.59 7.51
C ARG A 98 -2.43 2.77 7.45
N SER A 99 -1.86 2.44 6.29
CA SER A 99 -0.47 2.76 6.00
C SER A 99 -0.16 4.18 6.49
N ARG A 100 0.85 4.33 7.34
CA ARG A 100 1.34 5.65 7.75
C ARG A 100 2.25 6.28 6.69
N LEU A 101 2.38 5.64 5.53
CA LEU A 101 3.02 6.23 4.37
C LEU A 101 2.14 7.39 3.88
N ALA A 102 2.79 8.48 3.45
CA ALA A 102 2.09 9.61 2.82
C ALA A 102 1.35 9.21 1.54
N VAL A 103 1.69 8.04 0.97
CA VAL A 103 1.08 7.49 -0.22
C VAL A 103 0.80 6.00 -0.03
N ASP A 104 -0.34 5.53 -0.54
CA ASP A 104 -0.76 4.13 -0.49
C ASP A 104 -0.32 3.41 -1.78
N PRO A 105 0.68 2.50 -1.71
CA PRO A 105 1.15 1.77 -2.89
C PRO A 105 0.07 0.88 -3.52
N GLY A 106 -0.86 0.35 -2.72
CA GLY A 106 -1.99 -0.42 -3.24
C GLY A 106 -2.93 0.45 -4.07
N ALA A 107 -3.22 1.66 -3.59
CA ALA A 107 -4.01 2.63 -4.35
C ALA A 107 -3.29 3.07 -5.65
N MET A 108 -1.97 3.28 -5.60
CA MET A 108 -1.16 3.57 -6.80
C MET A 108 -1.23 2.45 -7.83
N ALA A 109 -1.06 1.20 -7.39
CA ALA A 109 -1.12 0.03 -8.24
C ALA A 109 -2.53 -0.18 -8.84
N ALA A 110 -3.59 0.01 -8.06
CA ALA A 110 -4.97 -0.03 -8.53
C ALA A 110 -5.26 1.08 -9.56
N SER A 111 -4.79 2.31 -9.32
CA SER A 111 -4.90 3.43 -10.28
C SER A 111 -4.17 3.15 -11.58
N CYS A 112 -2.92 2.67 -11.51
CA CYS A 112 -2.14 2.26 -12.67
C CYS A 112 -2.82 1.10 -13.44
N SER A 113 -3.45 0.16 -12.73
CA SER A 113 -4.21 -0.94 -13.36
C SER A 113 -5.41 -0.42 -14.16
N ILE A 114 -6.17 0.54 -13.62
CA ILE A 114 -7.28 1.17 -14.35
C ILE A 114 -6.76 1.83 -15.62
N HIS A 115 -5.72 2.67 -15.51
CA HIS A 115 -5.17 3.38 -16.66
C HIS A 115 -4.59 2.42 -17.72
N LEU A 116 -3.87 1.36 -17.30
CA LEU A 116 -3.39 0.32 -18.20
C LEU A 116 -4.54 -0.36 -18.95
N ALA A 117 -5.63 -0.66 -18.25
CA ALA A 117 -6.80 -1.27 -18.87
C ALA A 117 -7.48 -0.32 -19.87
N GLU A 118 -7.61 0.97 -19.53
CA GLU A 118 -8.15 2.00 -20.42
C GLU A 118 -7.28 2.18 -21.68
N VAL A 119 -5.94 2.24 -21.54
CA VAL A 119 -5.01 2.29 -22.68
C VAL A 119 -5.11 1.03 -23.55
N ALA A 120 -5.25 -0.15 -22.92
CA ALA A 120 -5.46 -1.40 -23.64
C ALA A 120 -6.79 -1.42 -24.41
N GLN A 121 -7.88 -0.87 -23.84
CA GLN A 121 -9.14 -0.68 -24.55
C GLN A 121 -8.98 0.23 -25.76
N LEU A 122 -8.33 1.39 -25.59
CA LEU A 122 -8.08 2.34 -26.68
C LEU A 122 -7.24 1.73 -27.81
N SER A 123 -6.33 0.81 -27.46
CA SER A 123 -5.49 0.08 -28.41
C SER A 123 -6.17 -1.17 -28.99
N SER A 124 -7.46 -1.41 -28.69
CA SER A 124 -8.20 -2.62 -29.07
C SER A 124 -7.62 -3.95 -28.54
N ASP A 125 -6.73 -3.91 -27.54
CA ASP A 125 -6.26 -5.08 -26.79
C ASP A 125 -7.27 -5.43 -25.68
N TRP A 126 -8.46 -5.84 -26.12
CA TRP A 126 -9.58 -6.23 -25.27
C TRP A 126 -9.24 -7.34 -24.26
N PRO A 127 -8.47 -8.40 -24.63
CA PRO A 127 -8.07 -9.43 -23.68
C PRO A 127 -7.21 -8.89 -22.52
N THR A 128 -6.26 -7.99 -22.80
CA THR A 128 -5.46 -7.38 -21.73
C THR A 128 -6.31 -6.48 -20.86
N ALA A 129 -7.13 -5.62 -21.45
CA ALA A 129 -8.00 -4.72 -20.71
C ALA A 129 -8.95 -5.47 -19.75
N LEU A 130 -9.67 -6.48 -20.24
CA LEU A 130 -10.59 -7.27 -19.42
C LEU A 130 -9.85 -7.98 -18.28
N ARG A 131 -8.70 -8.61 -18.57
CA ARG A 131 -7.89 -9.29 -17.57
C ARG A 131 -7.40 -8.34 -16.48
N THR A 132 -6.99 -7.13 -16.86
CA THR A 132 -6.53 -6.10 -15.91
C THR A 132 -7.67 -5.57 -15.05
N PHE A 133 -8.88 -5.34 -15.59
CA PHE A 133 -10.02 -4.98 -14.74
C PHE A 133 -10.38 -6.09 -13.76
N GLN A 134 -10.36 -7.36 -14.20
CA GLN A 134 -10.61 -8.50 -13.33
C GLN A 134 -9.56 -8.65 -12.22
N SER A 135 -8.29 -8.34 -12.50
CA SER A 135 -7.25 -8.41 -11.48
C SER A 135 -7.47 -7.38 -10.37
N ILE A 136 -8.06 -6.22 -10.65
CA ILE A 136 -8.37 -5.21 -9.62
C ILE A 136 -9.33 -5.79 -8.57
N LEU A 137 -10.37 -6.52 -9.01
CA LEU A 137 -11.34 -7.16 -8.12
C LEU A 137 -10.71 -8.22 -7.21
N LYS A 138 -9.67 -8.89 -7.72
CA LYS A 138 -8.97 -9.97 -7.04
C LYS A 138 -7.89 -9.44 -6.07
N ASP A 139 -7.12 -8.46 -6.51
CA ASP A 139 -5.89 -8.06 -5.85
C ASP A 139 -6.11 -6.94 -4.82
N TYR A 140 -7.24 -6.22 -4.93
CA TYR A 140 -7.63 -5.11 -4.05
C TYR A 140 -9.07 -5.24 -3.52
N PRO A 141 -9.47 -6.36 -2.89
CA PRO A 141 -10.83 -6.57 -2.40
C PRO A 141 -11.20 -5.70 -1.19
N GLU A 142 -10.23 -5.02 -0.57
CA GLU A 142 -10.43 -4.32 0.68
C GLU A 142 -11.27 -3.03 0.51
N PRO A 143 -12.09 -2.66 1.52
CA PRO A 143 -13.01 -1.52 1.41
C PRO A 143 -12.36 -0.18 1.04
N GLN A 144 -11.10 0.06 1.43
CA GLN A 144 -10.38 1.28 1.07
C GLN A 144 -10.14 1.44 -0.44
N TYR A 145 -10.21 0.34 -1.21
CA TYR A 145 -10.03 0.34 -2.66
C TYR A 145 -11.36 0.26 -3.42
N ALA A 146 -12.50 0.39 -2.72
CA ALA A 146 -13.84 0.26 -3.29
C ALA A 146 -14.06 1.15 -4.54
N PHE A 147 -13.47 2.34 -4.58
CA PHE A 147 -13.52 3.21 -5.76
C PHE A 147 -12.99 2.52 -7.03
N TYR A 148 -11.82 1.88 -6.95
CA TYR A 148 -11.19 1.19 -8.08
C TYR A 148 -11.97 -0.07 -8.46
N VAL A 149 -12.49 -0.79 -7.47
CA VAL A 149 -13.38 -1.96 -7.67
C VAL A 149 -14.66 -1.56 -8.40
N THR A 150 -15.31 -0.46 -8.00
CA THR A 150 -16.51 0.05 -8.68
C THR A 150 -16.21 0.44 -10.12
N LYS A 151 -15.11 1.17 -10.35
CA LYS A 151 -14.64 1.54 -11.71
C LYS A 151 -14.40 0.29 -12.59
N ALA A 152 -13.72 -0.72 -12.06
CA ALA A 152 -13.44 -1.96 -12.78
C ALA A 152 -14.73 -2.73 -13.12
N ASN A 153 -15.66 -2.85 -12.17
CA ASN A 153 -16.95 -3.51 -12.43
C ASN A 153 -17.74 -2.81 -13.52
N GLN A 154 -17.83 -1.47 -13.48
CA GLN A 154 -18.50 -0.70 -14.54
C GLN A 154 -17.87 -0.95 -15.91
N ALA A 155 -16.54 -1.00 -16.00
CA ALA A 155 -15.86 -1.30 -17.25
C ALA A 155 -16.12 -2.73 -17.73
N ILE A 156 -16.16 -3.72 -16.82
CA ILE A 156 -16.46 -5.12 -17.15
C ILE A 156 -17.90 -5.28 -17.67
N GLU A 157 -18.87 -4.59 -17.07
CA GLU A 157 -20.27 -4.58 -17.54
C GLU A 157 -20.41 -3.94 -18.92
N GLN A 158 -19.64 -2.88 -19.21
CA GLN A 158 -19.59 -2.30 -20.54
C GLN A 158 -18.96 -3.26 -21.55
N PHE A 159 -17.91 -3.99 -21.14
CA PHE A 159 -17.26 -5.02 -21.95
C PHE A 159 -18.21 -6.14 -22.38
N THR A 160 -19.04 -6.65 -21.47
CA THR A 160 -20.00 -7.71 -21.79
C THR A 160 -21.10 -7.22 -22.73
N THR A 161 -21.42 -5.93 -22.68
CA THR A 161 -22.43 -5.29 -23.54
C THR A 161 -21.90 -4.99 -24.95
N ILE A 162 -20.60 -4.68 -25.10
CA ILE A 162 -19.98 -4.25 -26.37
C ILE A 162 -19.21 -5.38 -27.09
N ARG A 163 -19.26 -6.62 -26.55
CA ARG A 163 -18.47 -7.81 -26.96
C ARG A 163 -18.07 -7.80 -28.46
N PRO A 164 -16.82 -7.47 -28.82
CA PRO A 164 -16.39 -7.45 -30.21
C PRO A 164 -16.35 -8.88 -30.78
N VAL A 165 -16.84 -9.03 -32.02
CA VAL A 165 -17.00 -10.30 -32.77
C VAL A 165 -15.72 -11.16 -32.81
N SER A 166 -14.54 -10.56 -32.63
CA SER A 166 -13.25 -11.25 -32.60
C SER A 166 -13.09 -12.24 -31.44
N LEU A 167 -13.74 -12.02 -30.29
CA LEU A 167 -13.67 -12.95 -29.14
C LEU A 167 -14.64 -14.13 -29.27
N SER A 168 -15.77 -13.96 -29.99
CA SER A 168 -16.70 -15.08 -30.24
C SER A 168 -16.16 -16.13 -31.20
N ALA A 169 -15.29 -15.74 -32.13
CA ALA A 169 -14.71 -16.66 -33.12
C ALA A 169 -13.66 -17.61 -32.50
N GLN A 170 -12.96 -17.17 -31.45
CA GLN A 170 -11.94 -17.98 -30.80
C GLN A 170 -12.55 -19.11 -29.94
N GLU A 171 -13.72 -18.88 -29.33
CA GLU A 171 -14.46 -19.91 -28.57
C GLU A 171 -15.02 -21.02 -29.48
N THR A 172 -15.19 -20.77 -30.78
CA THR A 172 -15.70 -21.78 -31.74
C THR A 172 -14.62 -22.69 -32.33
N LEU A 173 -13.34 -22.31 -32.21
CA LEU A 173 -12.20 -23.04 -32.79
C LEU A 173 -11.48 -23.97 -31.80
N VAL A 174 -11.92 -24.02 -30.53
CA VAL A 174 -11.35 -24.89 -29.48
C VAL A 174 -12.35 -25.98 -29.07
N ARG A 175 -13.17 -26.48 -29.99
CA ARG A 175 -14.08 -27.61 -29.74
C ARG A 175 -13.85 -28.75 -30.71
#